data_AF-Q315P3-F1
#
_entry.id   AF-Q315P3-F1
#
_cell.length_a   1.000
_cell.length_b   1.000
_cell.length_c   1.000
_cell.angle_alpha   90.00
_cell.angle_beta   90.00
_cell.angle_gamma   90.00
#
_symmetry.space_group_name_H-M   'P 1'
#
loop_
_entity.id
_entity.type
_entity.pdbx_description
1 polymer ?
#
loop_
_entity_poly.entity_id
_entity_poly.type
_entity_poly.pdbx_seq_one_letter_code
_entity_poly.pdbx_strand_id
1 'polypeptide(L)' 'MQEQREELIRLARENGLPVPPDATVTEVVRLLSAEPYFAPKLSEALDCILHAVAKAAEKR' A
#
# COMPACT_ATOMS: atom_id res chain seq x y z
N MET A 1 -0.01 -7.63 -9.09
CA MET A 1 -0.35 -6.19 -8.98
C MET A 1 -1.70 -5.95 -8.31
N GLN A 2 -2.76 -6.73 -8.59
CA GLN A 2 -4.10 -6.52 -8.00
C GLN A 2 -4.17 -6.83 -6.49
N GLU A 3 -3.58 -7.93 -6.02
CA GLU A 3 -3.62 -8.35 -4.60
C GLU A 3 -3.00 -7.32 -3.63
N GLN A 4 -1.88 -6.69 -4.01
CA GLN A 4 -1.18 -5.73 -3.14
C GLN A 4 -1.93 -4.40 -3.01
N ARG A 5 -2.64 -3.98 -4.06
CA ARG A 5 -3.52 -2.80 -3.99
C ARG A 5 -4.67 -3.05 -3.01
N GLU A 6 -5.26 -4.23 -3.06
CA GLU A 6 -6.36 -4.62 -2.17
C GLU A 6 -5.90 -4.69 -0.70
N GLU A 7 -4.69 -5.18 -0.45
CA GLU A 7 -4.09 -5.24 0.88
C GLU A 7 -3.89 -3.83 1.50
N LEU A 8 -3.37 -2.88 0.73
CA LEU A 8 -3.21 -1.48 1.17
C LEU A 8 -4.57 -0.80 1.42
N ILE A 9 -5.56 -1.04 0.56
CA ILE A 9 -6.92 -0.53 0.73
C ILE A 9 -7.55 -1.11 1.99
N ARG A 10 -7.38 -2.43 2.24
CA ARG A 10 -7.86 -3.10 3.44
C ARG A 10 -7.24 -2.48 4.68
N LEU A 11 -5.91 -2.33 4.72
CA LEU A 11 -5.20 -1.73 5.85
C LEU A 11 -5.71 -0.32 6.15
N ALA A 12 -5.89 0.52 5.13
CA ALA A 12 -6.41 1.87 5.33
C ALA A 12 -7.85 1.87 5.85
N ARG A 13 -8.73 0.99 5.34
CA ARG A 13 -10.12 0.87 5.81
C ARG A 13 -10.24 0.33 7.24
N GLU A 14 -9.47 -0.70 7.59
CA GLU A 14 -9.43 -1.25 8.97
C GLU A 14 -9.05 -0.21 10.01
N ASN A 15 -8.31 0.81 9.58
CA ASN A 15 -7.88 1.91 10.42
C ASN A 15 -8.77 3.15 10.31
N GLY A 16 -9.95 3.04 9.68
CA GLY A 16 -10.94 4.11 9.59
C GLY A 16 -10.60 5.21 8.59
N LEU A 17 -9.61 5.02 7.72
CA LEU A 17 -9.28 6.01 6.70
C LEU A 17 -10.31 5.99 5.57
N PRO A 18 -10.79 7.15 5.13
CA PRO A 18 -11.73 7.25 4.02
C PRO A 18 -10.99 6.99 2.70
N VAL A 19 -10.97 5.73 2.26
CA VAL A 19 -10.36 5.33 0.98
C VAL A 19 -11.41 5.37 -0.13
N PRO A 20 -11.25 6.23 -1.16
CA PRO A 20 -12.13 6.22 -2.33
C PRO A 20 -12.15 4.86 -3.04
N PRO A 21 -13.30 4.42 -3.60
CA PRO A 21 -13.40 3.14 -4.31
C PRO A 21 -12.42 3.01 -5.49
N ASP A 22 -12.11 4.13 -6.14
CA ASP A 22 -11.21 4.20 -7.29
C ASP A 22 -9.81 4.69 -6.92
N ALA A 23 -9.46 4.69 -5.63
CA ALA A 23 -8.17 5.16 -5.18
C ALA A 23 -7.03 4.35 -5.81
N THR A 24 -6.05 5.08 -6.33
CA THR A 24 -4.77 4.56 -6.79
C THR A 24 -3.90 4.16 -5.60
N VAL A 25 -2.92 3.28 -5.83
CA VAL A 25 -1.94 2.89 -4.80
C VAL A 25 -1.26 4.13 -4.20
N THR A 26 -0.91 5.12 -5.04
CA THR A 26 -0.27 6.36 -4.60
C THR A 26 -1.16 7.19 -3.66
N GLU A 27 -2.46 7.26 -3.91
CA GLU A 27 -3.40 7.97 -3.03
C GLU A 27 -3.57 7.26 -1.69
N VAL A 28 -3.65 5.93 -1.69
CA VAL A 28 -3.74 5.13 -0.45
C VAL A 28 -2.46 5.28 0.39
N VAL A 29 -1.29 5.26 -0.26
CA VAL A 29 0.01 5.48 0.41
C VAL A 29 0.08 6.89 0.99
N ARG A 30 -0.39 7.91 0.27
CA ARG A 30 -0.44 9.29 0.79
C ARG A 30 -1.34 9.42 2.03
N LEU A 31 -2.52 8.80 2.01
CA LEU A 31 -3.43 8.79 3.15
C LEU A 31 -2.79 8.13 4.38
N LEU A 32 -2.17 6.96 4.19
CA LEU A 32 -1.48 6.25 5.27
C LEU A 32 -0.23 7.01 5.78
N SER A 33 0.48 7.73 4.90
CA SER A 33 1.67 8.52 5.27
C SER A 33 1.34 9.77 6.07
N ALA A 34 0.11 10.28 5.97
CA ALA A 34 -0.35 11.45 6.72
C ALA A 34 -0.54 11.14 8.22
N GLU A 35 -0.64 9.85 8.58
CA GLU A 35 -0.86 9.37 9.93
C GLU A 35 0.42 8.75 10.50
N PRO A 36 1.08 9.40 11.48
CA PRO A 36 2.39 8.96 12.00
C PRO A 36 2.38 7.54 12.57
N TYR A 37 1.22 7.09 13.07
CA TYR A 37 1.03 5.77 13.63
C TYR A 37 1.18 4.64 12.60
N PHE A 38 0.95 4.91 11.31
CA PHE A 38 1.05 3.90 10.26
C PHE A 38 2.43 3.81 9.62
N ALA A 39 3.36 4.73 9.91
CA ALA A 39 4.67 4.77 9.27
C ALA A 39 5.43 3.41 9.28
N PRO A 40 5.48 2.63 10.39
CA PRO A 40 6.16 1.34 10.40
C PRO A 40 5.47 0.30 9.52
N LYS A 41 4.14 0.14 9.66
CA LYS A 41 3.34 -0.84 8.90
C LYS A 41 3.29 -0.51 7.41
N LEU A 42 3.25 0.78 7.07
CA LEU A 42 3.30 1.27 5.70
C LEU A 42 4.67 0.98 5.07
N SER A 43 5.76 1.16 5.82
CA SER A 43 7.10 0.85 5.34
C SER A 43 7.26 -0.64 5.02
N GLU A 44 6.79 -1.53 5.89
CA GLU A 44 6.80 -2.98 5.64
C GLU A 44 5.97 -3.37 4.42
N ALA A 45 4.76 -2.80 4.29
CA ALA A 45 3.89 -3.06 3.13
C ALA A 45 4.53 -2.59 1.81
N LEU A 46 5.16 -1.41 1.82
CA LEU A 46 5.86 -0.87 0.66
C LEU A 46 7.10 -1.68 0.29
N ASP A 47 7.86 -2.14 1.28
CA ASP A 47 9.07 -2.94 1.03
C ASP A 47 8.71 -4.32 0.41
N CYS A 48 7.63 -4.94 0.88
CA CYS A 48 7.06 -6.16 0.27
C CYS A 48 6.65 -5.93 -1.19
N ILE A 49 6.03 -4.78 -1.50
CA ILE A 49 5.63 -4.43 -2.87
C ILE A 49 6.86 -4.23 -3.76
N LEU A 50 7.85 -3.47 -3.29
CA LEU A 50 9.07 -3.19 -4.03
C LEU A 50 9.86 -4.47 -4.32
N HIS A 51 10.00 -5.36 -3.34
CA HIS A 51 10.64 -6.67 -3.54
C HIS A 51 9.91 -7.53 -4.57
N ALA A 52 8.57 -7.57 -4.51
CA ALA A 52 7.78 -8.32 -5.48
C ALA A 52 7.94 -7.77 -6.91
N VAL A 53 8.00 -6.43 -7.06
CA VAL A 53 8.21 -5.77 -8.34
C VAL A 53 9.62 -6.02 -8.87
N ALA A 54 10.65 -5.90 -8.03
CA ALA A 54 12.04 -6.17 -8.40
C ALA A 54 12.21 -7.61 -8.91
N LYS A 55 11.66 -8.59 -8.18
CA LYS A 55 11.68 -10.01 -8.55
C LYS A 55 10.93 -10.31 -9.84
N ALA A 56 9.88 -9.55 -10.15
CA ALA A 56 9.15 -9.67 -11.42
C ALA A 56 9.92 -9.06 -12.59
N ALA A 57 10.73 -8.02 -12.34
CA ALA A 57 11.57 -7.39 -13.35
C ALA A 57 12.79 -8.26 -13.74
N GLU A 58 13.36 -9.01 -12.80
CA GLU A 58 14.48 -9.94 -13.06
C GLU A 58 14.12 -11.15 -13.94
N LYS A 59 12.83 -11.48 -14.06
CA LYS A 59 12.34 -12.60 -14.88
C LYS A 59 12.02 -12.21 -16.34
N ARG A 60 12.31 -10.97 -16.73
CA ARG A 60 12.13 -10.45 -18.10
C ARG A 60 13.49 -10.25 -18.76
#